data_AF-A0A519J4X8-F1
#
_entry.id   AF-A0A519J4X8-F1
#
_cell.length_a   1.000
_cell.length_b   1.000
_cell.length_c   1.000
_cell.angle_alpha   90.00
_cell.angle_beta   90.00
_cell.angle_gamma   90.00
#
_symmetry.space_group_name_H-M   'P 1'
#
loop_
_entity.id
_entity.type
_entity.pdbx_description
1 polymer ?
#
loop_
_entity_poly.entity_id
_entity_poly.type
_entity_poly.pdbx_seq_one_letter_code
_entity_poly.pdbx_strand_id
1 'polypeptide(L)'
;MSTIQTQSYRRQRDHFEPQDTDPQEQRRLRGLLEQIDYAAFVSNREVIGQTLSRVDPSTFQKLAVLTAQSRARWAAEAVRLAESGAPATADQIARLTAARTAYEELAEAYEALRRMVERGYLTLPQR
;
A
#
# COMPACT_ATOMS: atom_id res chain seq x y z
N MET A 1 -17.80 -8.61 -23.41
CA MET A 1 -16.78 -8.94 -22.39
C MET A 1 -16.27 -7.63 -21.81
N SER A 2 -16.60 -7.35 -20.56
CA SER A 2 -16.30 -6.08 -19.89
C SER A 2 -14.97 -6.22 -19.14
N THR A 3 -13.93 -5.52 -19.59
CA THR A 3 -12.69 -5.35 -18.83
C THR A 3 -12.94 -4.28 -17.78
N ILE A 4 -13.04 -4.69 -16.52
CA ILE A 4 -12.97 -3.77 -15.39
C ILE A 4 -11.58 -3.15 -15.41
N GLN A 5 -11.48 -1.94 -15.97
CA GLN A 5 -10.32 -1.09 -15.81
C GLN A 5 -10.26 -0.69 -14.33
N THR A 6 -9.33 -1.28 -13.60
CA THR A 6 -8.89 -0.73 -12.32
C THR A 6 -8.36 0.68 -12.60
N GLN A 7 -9.17 1.70 -12.35
CA GLN A 7 -8.70 3.08 -12.28
C GLN A 7 -7.75 3.17 -11.08
N SER A 8 -6.47 2.90 -11.32
CA SER A 8 -5.44 3.50 -10.50
C SER A 8 -5.63 5.01 -10.66
N TYR A 9 -6.09 5.69 -9.62
CA TYR A 9 -6.02 7.16 -9.53
C TYR A 9 -4.55 7.53 -9.63
N ARG A 10 -4.05 7.65 -10.86
CA ARG A 10 -2.81 8.34 -11.16
C ARG A 10 -3.16 9.79 -10.82
N ARG A 11 -2.84 10.24 -9.60
CA ARG A 11 -2.89 11.67 -9.27
C ARG A 11 -2.16 12.35 -10.40
N GLN A 12 -2.89 13.02 -11.28
CA GLN A 12 -2.32 13.95 -12.22
C GLN A 12 -1.66 14.97 -11.32
N ARG A 13 -0.34 14.87 -11.15
CA ARG A 13 0.42 15.97 -10.57
C ARG A 13 0.07 17.14 -11.50
N ASP A 14 -0.59 18.16 -10.98
CA ASP A 14 -0.54 19.48 -11.59
C ASP A 14 0.94 19.81 -11.65
N HIS A 15 1.55 19.47 -12.80
CA HIS A 15 2.94 19.73 -13.06
C HIS A 15 3.03 21.20 -13.39
N PHE A 16 3.09 22.01 -12.33
CA PHE A 16 3.36 23.42 -12.44
C PHE A 16 4.79 23.56 -12.98
N GLU A 17 4.92 23.90 -14.26
CA GLU A 17 6.18 24.40 -14.82
C GLU A 17 6.18 25.92 -14.71
N PRO A 18 6.89 26.52 -13.74
CA PRO A 18 7.05 27.96 -13.71
C PRO A 18 7.81 28.39 -14.98
N GLN A 19 7.13 29.14 -15.84
CA GLN A 19 7.60 29.46 -17.20
C GLN A 19 8.82 30.40 -17.26
N ASP A 20 9.32 30.93 -16.13
CA ASP A 20 10.48 31.84 -16.10
C ASP A 20 11.34 31.67 -14.84
N THR A 21 11.83 30.46 -14.56
CA THR A 21 12.77 30.27 -13.42
C THR A 21 14.23 30.32 -13.91
N ASP A 22 15.00 31.29 -13.41
CA ASP A 22 16.46 31.39 -13.62
C ASP A 22 17.12 30.00 -13.42
N PRO A 23 17.96 29.51 -14.36
CA PRO A 23 18.70 28.26 -14.20
C PRO A 23 19.43 28.10 -12.86
N GLN A 24 19.88 29.19 -12.24
CA GLN A 24 20.49 29.13 -10.91
C GLN A 24 19.47 28.79 -9.81
N GLU A 25 18.30 29.43 -9.86
CA GLU A 25 17.20 29.20 -8.93
C GLU A 25 16.67 27.76 -9.06
N GLN A 26 16.59 27.23 -10.28
CA GLN A 26 16.24 25.82 -10.50
C GLN A 26 17.26 24.85 -9.88
N ARG A 27 18.56 25.16 -9.94
CA ARG A 27 19.60 24.33 -9.31
C ARG A 27 19.49 24.37 -7.79
N ARG A 28 19.25 25.54 -7.20
CA ARG A 28 19.02 25.69 -5.74
C ARG A 28 17.80 24.89 -5.30
N LEU A 29 16.70 25.00 -6.05
CA LEU A 29 15.47 24.24 -5.77
C LEU A 29 15.71 22.74 -5.84
N ARG A 30 16.42 22.24 -6.87
CA ARG A 30 16.80 20.81 -6.95
C ARG A 30 17.61 20.36 -5.73
N GLY A 31 18.63 21.13 -5.34
CA GLY A 31 19.43 20.81 -4.16
C GLY A 31 18.63 20.83 -2.85
N LEU A 32 17.65 21.73 -2.72
CA LEU A 32 16.75 21.75 -1.57
C LEU A 32 15.83 20.52 -1.53
N LEU A 33 15.26 20.13 -2.68
CA LEU A 33 14.42 18.94 -2.78
C LEU A 33 15.21 17.66 -2.45
N GLU A 34 16.45 17.55 -2.93
CA GLU A 34 17.35 16.44 -2.58
C GLU A 34 17.64 16.38 -1.07
N GLN A 35 17.84 17.53 -0.40
CA GLN A 35 18.00 17.58 1.05
C GLN A 35 16.74 17.14 1.80
N ILE A 36 15.56 17.57 1.33
CA ILE A 36 14.27 17.17 1.90
C ILE A 36 14.08 15.65 1.77
N ASP A 37 14.34 15.10 0.58
CA ASP A 37 14.20 13.66 0.31
C ASP A 37 15.19 12.84 1.15
N TYR A 38 16.43 13.31 1.31
CA TYR A 38 17.42 12.67 2.16
C TYR A 38 17.01 12.70 3.65
N ALA A 39 16.54 13.85 4.15
CA ALA A 39 16.06 13.98 5.52
C ALA A 39 14.87 13.06 5.79
N ALA A 40 13.93 12.95 4.84
CA ALA A 40 12.81 12.03 4.92
C ALA A 40 13.28 10.56 4.93
N PHE A 41 14.27 10.20 4.11
CA PHE A 41 14.85 8.86 4.10
C PHE A 41 15.49 8.49 5.45
N VAL A 42 16.34 9.36 6.01
CA VAL A 42 17.01 9.11 7.30
C VAL A 42 15.99 8.97 8.42
N SER A 43 15.02 9.88 8.48
CA SER A 43 13.95 9.86 9.49
C SER A 43 13.11 8.57 9.39
N ASN A 44 12.71 8.18 8.18
CA ASN A 44 11.97 6.95 7.95
C ASN A 44 12.78 5.71 8.37
N ARG A 45 14.05 5.63 7.97
CA ARG A 45 14.91 4.49 8.34
C ARG A 45 15.08 4.37 9.85
N GLU A 46 15.24 5.48 10.56
CA GLU A 46 15.38 5.47 12.01
C GLU A 46 14.07 5.08 12.72
N VAL A 47 12.98 5.81 12.45
CA VAL A 47 11.70 5.60 13.14
C VAL A 47 11.09 4.23 12.81
N ILE A 48 11.08 3.84 11.53
CA ILE A 48 10.54 2.55 11.10
C ILE A 48 11.42 1.42 11.60
N GLY A 49 12.76 1.54 11.49
CA GLY A 49 13.70 0.53 11.97
C GLY A 49 13.57 0.25 13.46
N GLN A 50 13.36 1.29 14.28
CA GLN A 50 13.08 1.13 15.71
C GLN A 50 11.71 0.49 15.97
N THR A 51 10.66 1.00 15.32
CA THR A 51 9.26 0.56 15.52
C THR A 51 9.05 -0.90 15.11
N LEU A 52 9.68 -1.31 14.00
CA LEU A 52 9.53 -2.62 13.38
C LEU A 52 10.79 -3.49 13.52
N SER A 53 11.53 -3.31 14.61
CA SER A 53 12.83 -3.96 14.88
C SER A 53 12.80 -5.50 14.87
N ARG A 54 11.63 -6.13 14.99
CA ARG A 54 11.46 -7.59 14.99
C ARG A 54 10.95 -8.16 13.65
N VAL A 55 10.83 -7.33 12.61
CA VAL A 55 10.39 -7.80 11.30
C VAL A 55 11.52 -8.59 10.64
N ASP A 56 11.22 -9.83 10.27
CA ASP A 56 12.10 -10.74 9.55
C ASP A 56 11.34 -11.36 8.35
N PRO A 57 12.00 -12.15 7.48
CA PRO A 57 11.32 -12.80 6.36
C PRO A 57 10.11 -13.67 6.76
N SER A 58 10.09 -14.24 7.97
CA SER A 58 8.96 -15.05 8.45
C SER A 58 7.73 -14.19 8.76
N THR A 59 7.92 -12.93 9.18
CA THR A 59 6.83 -11.97 9.37
C THR A 59 6.12 -11.67 8.04
N PHE A 60 6.86 -11.53 6.94
CA PHE A 60 6.27 -11.36 5.61
C PHE A 60 5.45 -12.57 5.18
N GLN A 61 5.97 -13.77 5.41
CA GLN A 61 5.24 -15.00 5.11
C GLN A 61 3.91 -15.07 5.90
N LYS A 62 3.95 -14.78 7.20
CA LYS A 62 2.75 -14.77 8.05
C LYS A 62 1.72 -13.75 7.56
N LEU A 63 2.16 -12.54 7.21
CA LEU A 63 1.28 -11.50 6.67
C LEU A 63 0.68 -11.92 5.33
N ALA A 64 1.49 -12.48 4.41
CA ALA A 64 1.00 -12.99 3.13
C ALA A 64 -0.08 -14.07 3.31
N VAL A 65 0.13 -15.00 4.25
CA VAL A 65 -0.86 -16.04 4.60
C VAL A 65 -2.15 -15.41 5.15
N LEU A 66 -2.03 -14.44 6.07
CA LEU A 66 -3.19 -13.74 6.62
C LEU A 66 -3.98 -12.99 5.54
N THR A 67 -3.30 -12.28 4.64
CA THR A 67 -3.93 -11.59 3.50
C THR A 67 -4.63 -12.60 2.57
N ALA A 68 -4.01 -13.74 2.29
CA ALA A 68 -4.63 -14.79 1.46
C ALA A 68 -5.88 -15.38 2.13
N GLN A 69 -5.84 -15.61 3.44
CA GLN A 69 -7.01 -16.08 4.20
C GLN A 69 -8.15 -15.05 4.19
N SER A 70 -7.86 -13.77 4.37
CA SER A 70 -8.87 -12.70 4.30
C SER A 70 -9.49 -12.60 2.90
N ARG A 71 -8.68 -12.71 1.84
CA ARG A 71 -9.17 -12.76 0.46
C ARG A 71 -10.11 -13.96 0.24
N ALA A 72 -9.72 -15.14 0.74
CA ALA A 72 -10.54 -16.34 0.62
C ALA A 72 -11.87 -16.20 1.36
N ARG A 73 -11.88 -15.58 2.55
CA ARG A 73 -13.12 -15.32 3.31
C ARG A 73 -14.07 -14.39 2.56
N TRP A 74 -13.57 -13.30 1.99
CA TRP A 74 -14.37 -12.40 1.18
C TRP A 74 -14.97 -13.10 -0.04
N ALA A 75 -14.15 -13.87 -0.78
CA ALA A 75 -14.62 -14.64 -1.93
C ALA A 75 -15.66 -15.70 -1.54
N ALA A 76 -15.46 -16.40 -0.43
CA ALA A 76 -16.40 -17.40 0.09
C ALA A 76 -17.76 -16.77 0.46
N GLU A 77 -17.78 -15.59 1.08
CA GLU A 77 -19.04 -14.89 1.37
C GLU A 77 -19.76 -14.46 0.08
N ALA A 78 -19.03 -14.00 -0.94
CA ALA A 78 -19.63 -13.67 -2.24
C ALA A 78 -20.26 -14.90 -2.91
N VAL A 79 -19.57 -16.04 -2.91
CA VAL A 79 -20.09 -17.32 -3.44
C VAL A 79 -21.33 -17.75 -2.66
N ARG A 80 -21.29 -17.71 -1.33
CA ARG A 80 -22.43 -18.06 -0.47
C ARG A 80 -23.68 -17.21 -0.77
N LEU A 81 -23.49 -15.93 -1.05
CA LEU A 81 -24.60 -15.04 -1.44
C LEU A 81 -25.16 -15.39 -2.81
N ALA A 82 -24.30 -15.69 -3.79
CA ALA A 82 -24.72 -16.12 -5.12
C ALA A 82 -25.49 -17.45 -5.09
N GLU A 83 -25.06 -18.39 -4.25
CA GLU A 83 -25.70 -19.70 -4.09
C GLU A 83 -27.03 -19.64 -3.32
N SER A 84 -27.29 -18.56 -2.57
CA SER A 84 -28.52 -18.43 -1.78
C SER A 84 -29.79 -18.30 -2.62
N GLY A 85 -29.68 -17.89 -3.89
CA GLY A 85 -30.80 -17.70 -4.81
C GLY A 85 -31.74 -16.52 -4.47
N ALA A 86 -31.51 -15.83 -3.36
CA ALA A 86 -32.27 -14.66 -2.93
C ALA A 86 -31.44 -13.37 -3.07
N PRO A 87 -32.08 -12.20 -3.26
CA PRO A 87 -31.39 -10.92 -3.15
C PRO A 87 -30.70 -10.78 -1.80
N ALA A 88 -29.46 -10.29 -1.81
CA ALA A 88 -28.70 -10.11 -0.58
C ALA A 88 -29.35 -9.05 0.33
N THR A 89 -29.46 -9.35 1.61
CA THR A 89 -29.95 -8.39 2.61
C THR A 89 -28.90 -7.31 2.90
N ALA A 90 -29.31 -6.18 3.48
CA ALA A 90 -28.38 -5.13 3.89
C ALA A 90 -27.27 -5.65 4.82
N ASP A 91 -27.60 -6.51 5.78
CA ASP A 91 -26.64 -7.12 6.70
C ASP A 91 -25.64 -8.04 5.99
N GLN A 92 -26.10 -8.77 4.98
CA GLN A 92 -25.24 -9.62 4.15
C GLN A 92 -24.26 -8.77 3.33
N ILE A 93 -24.73 -7.68 2.73
CA ILE A 93 -23.87 -6.72 2.02
C ILE A 93 -22.88 -6.06 2.98
N ALA A 94 -23.28 -5.72 4.20
CA ALA A 94 -22.39 -5.15 5.21
C ALA A 94 -21.26 -6.13 5.59
N ARG A 95 -21.57 -7.41 5.81
CA ARG A 95 -20.56 -8.45 6.08
C ARG A 95 -19.59 -8.64 4.91
N LEU A 96 -20.12 -8.71 3.69
CA LEU A 96 -19.30 -8.81 2.48
C LEU A 96 -18.35 -7.61 2.35
N THR A 97 -18.86 -6.41 2.61
CA THR A 97 -18.07 -5.17 2.57
C THR A 97 -16.97 -5.17 3.63
N ALA A 98 -17.29 -5.54 4.87
CA ALA A 98 -16.30 -5.64 5.94
C ALA A 98 -15.20 -6.66 5.62
N ALA A 99 -15.57 -7.81 5.03
CA ALA A 99 -14.60 -8.80 4.59
C ALA A 99 -13.70 -8.28 3.46
N ARG A 100 -14.25 -7.52 2.51
CA ARG A 100 -13.48 -6.87 1.44
C ARG A 100 -12.48 -5.87 2.01
N THR A 101 -12.94 -4.95 2.87
CA THR A 101 -12.09 -3.93 3.49
C THR A 101 -10.94 -4.56 4.26
N ALA A 102 -11.20 -5.59 5.07
CA ALA A 102 -10.14 -6.28 5.81
C ALA A 102 -9.08 -6.89 4.87
N TYR A 103 -9.51 -7.50 3.76
CA TYR A 103 -8.60 -8.03 2.74
C TYR A 103 -7.76 -6.92 2.08
N GLU A 104 -8.38 -5.82 1.65
CA GLU A 104 -7.72 -4.71 0.96
C GLU A 104 -6.68 -4.04 1.86
N GLU A 105 -7.03 -3.75 3.12
CA GLU A 105 -6.10 -3.16 4.10
C GLU A 105 -4.88 -4.06 4.35
N LEU A 106 -5.08 -5.37 4.47
CA LEU A 106 -3.99 -6.32 4.66
C LEU A 106 -3.10 -6.46 3.41
N ALA A 107 -3.67 -6.32 2.21
CA ALA A 107 -2.91 -6.32 0.97
C ALA A 107 -2.06 -5.06 0.83
N GLU A 108 -2.64 -3.90 1.11
CA GLU A 108 -1.92 -2.62 1.10
C GLU A 108 -0.82 -2.58 2.17
N ALA A 109 -1.08 -3.10 3.38
CA ALA A 109 -0.07 -3.20 4.43
C ALA A 109 1.10 -4.11 4.02
N TYR A 110 0.83 -5.24 3.36
CA TYR A 110 1.87 -6.12 2.83
C TYR A 110 2.75 -5.41 1.78
N GLU A 111 2.14 -4.74 0.82
CA GLU A 111 2.87 -3.99 -0.22
C GLU A 111 3.63 -2.79 0.35
N ALA A 112 3.07 -2.10 1.35
CA ALA A 112 3.76 -1.03 2.06
C ALA A 112 5.02 -1.55 2.74
N LEU A 113 4.94 -2.68 3.45
CA LEU A 113 6.08 -3.30 4.12
C LEU A 113 7.16 -3.75 3.12
N ARG A 114 6.75 -4.33 1.97
CA ARG A 114 7.66 -4.69 0.88
C ARG A 114 8.40 -3.46 0.34
N ARG A 115 7.69 -2.36 0.11
CA ARG A 115 8.30 -1.09 -0.35
C ARG A 115 9.22 -0.46 0.69
N MET A 116 8.95 -0.64 1.99
CA MET A 116 9.87 -0.18 3.04
C MET A 116 11.21 -0.93 2.98
N VAL A 117 11.20 -2.22 2.67
CA VAL A 117 12.43 -3.01 2.44
C VAL A 117 13.14 -2.56 1.16
N GLU A 118 12.41 -2.42 0.04
CA GLU A 118 12.98 -1.95 -1.24
C GLU A 118 13.64 -0.57 -1.12
N ARG A 119 13.04 0.32 -0.30
CA ARG A 119 13.59 1.65 -0.01
C ARG A 119 14.70 1.64 1.04
N GLY A 120 15.01 0.50 1.66
CA GLY A 120 16.06 0.41 2.69
C GLY A 120 15.67 1.00 4.06
N TYR A 121 14.37 1.23 4.32
CA TYR A 121 13.88 1.63 5.65
C TYR A 121 13.93 0.47 6.64
N LEU A 122 13.74 -0.76 6.13
CA LEU A 122 13.86 -1.99 6.89
C LEU A 122 15.03 -2.82 6.36
N THR A 123 15.95 -3.19 7.24
CA THR A 123 17.04 -4.10 6.92
C THR A 123 16.68 -5.48 7.45
N LEU A 124 16.51 -6.46 6.56
CA LEU A 124 16.21 -7.83 6.96
C LEU A 124 17.51 -8.59 7.24
N PRO A 125 17.58 -9.37 8.33
CA PRO A 125 18.74 -10.22 8.58
C PRO A 125 18.85 -11.27 7.46
N GLN A 126 20.02 -11.33 6.80
CA GLN A 126 20.36 -12.44 5.91
C GLN A 126 20.70 -13.64 6.78
N ARG A 127 19.86 -14.68 6.74
CA ARG A 127 20.20 -15.98 7.33
C ARG A 127 21.05 -16.78 6.36
#